data_AF-U6F309-F1
#
_entry.id   AF-U6F309-F1
#
_cell.length_a   1.000
_cell.length_b   1.000
_cell.length_c   1.000
_cell.angle_alpha   90.00
_cell.angle_beta   90.00
_cell.angle_gamma   90.00
#
_symmetry.space_group_name_H-M   'P 1'
#
loop_
_entity.id
_entity.type
_entity.pdbx_description
1 polymer ?
#
loop_
_entity_poly.entity_id
_entity_poly.type
_entity_poly.pdbx_seq_one_letter_code
_entity_poly.pdbx_strand_id
1 'polypeptide(L)'
;MYQEDKNDLKIWLLNNITDLLVDKNTKPEERKVLLNAKHQLETGESANYVCNLIRVGLDPLSWQSKLSKGVTKFHYEIANGARPVSHQGGHLAVQLWA
;
A
#
# COMPACT_ATOMS: atom_id res chain seq x y z
N MET A 1 1.09 -2.35 -24.53
CA MET A 1 1.21 -3.31 -23.40
C MET A 1 2.14 -2.66 -22.40
N TYR A 2 1.61 -2.17 -21.28
CA TYR A 2 2.37 -1.38 -20.30
C TYR A 2 3.29 -2.31 -19.50
N GLN A 3 4.58 -1.97 -19.39
CA GLN A 3 5.48 -2.62 -18.46
C GLN A 3 5.55 -1.76 -17.19
N GLU A 4 5.04 -2.30 -16.10
CA GLU A 4 5.36 -1.81 -14.76
C GLU A 4 6.87 -1.91 -14.60
N ASP A 5 7.54 -0.83 -14.20
CA ASP A 5 8.86 -1.00 -13.60
C ASP A 5 8.61 -1.64 -12.23
N LYS A 6 8.61 -2.98 -12.20
CA LYS A 6 8.17 -3.82 -11.08
C LYS A 6 8.80 -3.42 -9.74
N ASN A 7 9.93 -2.71 -9.78
CA ASN A 7 10.67 -2.27 -8.60
C ASN A 7 10.06 -1.06 -7.90
N ASP A 8 9.49 -0.09 -8.60
CA ASP A 8 9.03 1.16 -7.96
C ASP A 8 7.85 0.92 -7.02
N LEU A 9 6.86 0.14 -7.48
CA LEU A 9 5.71 -0.22 -6.65
C LEU A 9 6.12 -1.14 -5.50
N LYS A 10 7.05 -2.06 -5.74
CA LYS A 10 7.58 -2.96 -4.69
C LYS A 10 8.31 -2.18 -3.59
N ILE A 11 9.19 -1.26 -3.97
CA ILE A 11 9.93 -0.39 -3.03
C ILE A 11 8.95 0.50 -2.26
N TRP A 12 7.98 1.11 -2.95
CA TRP A 12 6.96 1.93 -2.30
C TRP A 12 6.15 1.15 -1.26
N LEU A 13 5.70 -0.06 -1.59
CA LEU A 13 5.00 -0.92 -0.63
C LEU A 13 5.89 -1.28 0.56
N LEU A 14 7.13 -1.72 0.33
CA LEU A 14 8.04 -2.12 1.40
C LEU A 14 8.35 -0.97 2.37
N ASN A 15 8.55 0.24 1.85
CA ASN A 15 8.80 1.42 2.68
C ASN A 15 7.58 1.75 3.55
N ASN A 16 6.40 1.90 2.96
CA ASN A 16 5.18 2.22 3.71
C ASN A 16 4.83 1.13 4.74
N ILE A 17 4.96 -0.14 4.36
CA ILE A 17 4.71 -1.25 5.29
C ILE A 17 5.70 -1.19 6.45
N THR A 18 6.99 -0.95 6.19
CA THR A 18 8.02 -0.89 7.24
C THR A 18 7.78 0.27 8.18
N ASP A 19 7.44 1.46 7.67
CA ASP A 19 7.12 2.64 8.47
C ASP A 19 5.91 2.38 9.39
N LEU A 20 4.85 1.77 8.86
CA LEU A 20 3.68 1.39 9.65
C LEU A 20 3.99 0.28 10.67
N LEU A 21 4.91 -0.62 10.36
CA LEU A 21 5.34 -1.67 11.29
C LEU A 21 6.18 -1.14 12.46
N VAL A 22 6.80 0.03 12.36
CA VAL A 22 7.51 0.67 13.47
C VAL A 22 6.68 1.76 14.18
N ASP A 23 5.61 2.26 13.56
CA ASP A 23 4.68 3.18 14.21
C ASP A 23 3.97 2.51 15.39
N LYS A 24 4.12 3.08 16.60
CA LYS A 24 3.49 2.61 17.85
C LYS A 24 1.95 2.62 17.81
N ASN A 25 1.35 3.44 16.96
CA ASN A 25 -0.10 3.57 16.86
C ASN A 25 -0.74 2.50 15.96
N THR A 26 0.07 1.77 15.19
CA THR A 26 -0.40 0.63 14.39
C THR A 26 -0.85 -0.49 15.32
N LYS A 27 -2.09 -0.90 15.14
CA LYS A 27 -2.76 -1.87 16.01
C LYS A 27 -2.30 -3.30 15.72
N PRO A 28 -2.40 -4.23 16.69
CA PRO A 28 -1.96 -5.62 16.50
C PRO A 28 -2.57 -6.31 15.26
N GLU A 29 -3.86 -6.06 14.99
CA GLU A 29 -4.58 -6.66 13.87
C GLU A 29 -4.07 -6.13 12.52
N GLU A 30 -3.75 -4.83 12.46
CA GLU A 30 -3.15 -4.18 11.30
C GLU A 30 -1.73 -4.70 11.06
N ARG A 31 -0.91 -4.79 12.12
CA ARG A 31 0.46 -5.33 12.03
C ARG A 31 0.46 -6.74 11.47
N LYS A 32 -0.51 -7.58 11.82
CA LYS A 32 -0.62 -8.93 11.27
C LYS A 32 -0.79 -8.91 9.75
N VAL A 33 -1.64 -8.03 9.23
CA VAL A 33 -1.84 -7.86 7.78
C VAL A 33 -0.58 -7.31 7.11
N LEU A 34 0.03 -6.29 7.71
CA LEU A 34 1.24 -5.63 7.20
C LEU A 34 2.46 -6.57 7.19
N LEU A 35 2.66 -7.38 8.24
CA LEU A 35 3.72 -8.39 8.29
C LEU A 35 3.54 -9.46 7.22
N ASN A 36 2.31 -9.93 7.01
CA ASN A 36 2.03 -10.88 5.94
C ASN A 36 2.32 -10.27 4.58
N ALA A 37 1.86 -9.04 4.32
CA ALA A 37 2.12 -8.32 3.08
C ALA A 37 3.62 -8.13 2.80
N LYS A 38 4.39 -7.76 3.84
CA LYS A 38 5.85 -7.65 3.76
C LYS A 38 6.49 -8.99 3.38
N HIS A 39 6.13 -10.06 4.09
CA HIS A 39 6.67 -11.39 3.83
C HIS A 39 6.42 -11.83 2.37
N GLN A 40 5.20 -11.67 1.88
CA GLN A 40 4.85 -12.00 0.48
C GLN A 40 5.69 -11.20 -0.53
N LEU A 41 5.89 -9.89 -0.31
CA LEU A 41 6.75 -9.07 -1.18
C LEU A 41 8.22 -9.52 -1.17
N GLU A 42 8.73 -9.89 -0.01
CA GLU A 42 10.11 -10.36 0.17
C GLU A 42 10.33 -11.75 -0.47
N THR A 43 9.32 -12.63 -0.44
CA THR A 43 9.37 -13.96 -1.09
C THR A 43 9.15 -13.93 -2.60
N GLY A 44 8.90 -12.75 -3.19
CA GLY A 44 8.84 -12.57 -4.64
C GLY A 44 7.44 -12.49 -5.23
N GLU A 45 6.39 -12.36 -4.42
CA GLU A 45 5.04 -12.12 -4.93
C GLU A 45 4.92 -10.80 -5.67
N SER A 46 3.95 -10.74 -6.59
CA SER A 46 3.70 -9.52 -7.34
C SER A 46 3.17 -8.39 -6.45
N ALA A 47 3.63 -7.17 -6.70
CA ALA A 47 3.20 -6.01 -5.92
C ALA A 47 1.69 -5.74 -6.02
N ASN A 48 1.08 -6.05 -7.17
CA ASN A 48 -0.37 -5.99 -7.36
C ASN A 48 -1.13 -7.02 -6.51
N TYR A 49 -0.62 -8.25 -6.44
CA TYR A 49 -1.19 -9.26 -5.56
C TYR A 49 -1.14 -8.81 -4.09
N VAL A 50 0.01 -8.25 -3.66
CA VAL A 50 0.16 -7.76 -2.28
C VAL A 50 -0.76 -6.56 -2.00
N CYS A 51 -0.96 -5.65 -2.96
CA CYS A 51 -1.96 -4.59 -2.82
C CYS A 51 -3.36 -5.16 -2.54
N ASN A 52 -3.75 -6.23 -3.24
CA ASN A 52 -5.04 -6.89 -3.01
C ASN A 52 -5.09 -7.57 -1.63
N LEU A 53 -4.01 -8.21 -1.18
CA LEU A 53 -3.92 -8.78 0.17
C LEU A 53 -4.11 -7.72 1.26
N ILE A 54 -3.45 -6.57 1.13
CA ILE A 54 -3.58 -5.45 2.07
C ILE A 54 -5.03 -4.97 2.08
N ARG A 55 -5.64 -4.78 0.90
CA ARG A 55 -7.02 -4.32 0.78
C ARG A 55 -7.99 -5.29 1.47
N VAL A 56 -7.95 -6.57 1.11
CA VAL A 56 -8.82 -7.60 1.69
C VAL A 56 -8.61 -7.75 3.21
N GLY A 57 -7.36 -7.65 3.68
CA GLY A 57 -7.03 -7.74 5.10
C GLY A 57 -7.49 -6.55 5.93
N LEU A 58 -7.49 -5.34 5.35
CA LEU A 58 -7.83 -4.10 6.05
C LEU A 58 -9.28 -3.64 5.83
N ASP A 59 -9.94 -4.05 4.75
CA ASP A 59 -11.33 -3.67 4.42
C ASP A 59 -12.30 -3.85 5.60
N PRO A 60 -12.31 -4.99 6.33
CA PRO A 60 -13.22 -5.17 7.47
C PRO A 60 -13.00 -4.16 8.60
N LEU A 61 -11.75 -3.76 8.83
CA LEU A 61 -11.39 -2.75 9.84
C LEU A 61 -11.72 -1.34 9.33
N SER A 62 -11.53 -1.10 8.03
CA SER A 62 -11.85 0.15 7.35
C SER A 62 -13.35 0.45 7.41
N TRP A 63 -14.21 -0.53 7.08
CA TRP A 63 -15.67 -0.40 7.16
C TRP A 63 -16.17 -0.09 8.57
N GLN A 64 -15.44 -0.53 9.59
CA GLN A 64 -15.76 -0.27 11.00
C GLN A 64 -15.12 1.02 11.52
N SER A 65 -14.42 1.80 10.69
CA SER A 65 -13.65 2.98 11.11
C SER A 65 -12.64 2.66 12.23
N LYS A 66 -12.08 1.45 12.21
CA LYS A 66 -11.16 0.95 13.24
C LYS A 66 -9.69 1.03 12.84
N LEU A 67 -9.37 1.47 11.63
CA LEU A 67 -7.99 1.65 11.22
C LEU A 67 -7.31 2.80 11.97
N SER A 68 -6.04 2.61 12.33
CA SER A 68 -5.15 3.66 12.80
C SER A 68 -4.88 4.67 11.68
N LYS A 69 -4.62 5.93 12.03
CA LYS A 69 -4.53 7.03 11.06
C LYS A 69 -3.53 6.76 9.93
N GLY A 70 -2.36 6.22 10.26
CA GLY A 70 -1.33 5.86 9.27
C GLY A 70 -1.81 4.77 8.33
N VAL A 71 -2.43 3.71 8.88
CA VAL A 71 -2.94 2.58 8.08
C VAL A 71 -4.14 2.99 7.23
N THR A 72 -5.02 3.88 7.72
CA THR A 72 -6.12 4.45 6.92
C THR A 72 -5.60 5.16 5.68
N LYS A 73 -4.58 6.01 5.84
CA LYS A 73 -3.97 6.74 4.72
C LYS A 73 -3.40 5.77 3.69
N PHE A 74 -2.61 4.80 4.14
CA PHE A 74 -1.99 3.82 3.26
C PHE A 74 -3.01 2.92 2.53
N HIS A 75 -4.04 2.45 3.25
CA HIS A 75 -5.15 1.67 2.67
C HIS A 75 -5.87 2.46 1.58
N TYR A 76 -6.12 3.75 1.82
CA TYR A 76 -6.75 4.64 0.85
C TYR A 76 -5.87 4.88 -0.39
N GLU A 77 -4.56 5.07 -0.22
CA GLU A 77 -3.61 5.22 -1.34
C GLU A 77 -3.61 3.98 -2.25
N ILE A 78 -3.65 2.78 -1.66
CA ILE A 78 -3.79 1.52 -2.41
C ILE A 78 -5.14 1.44 -3.12
N ALA A 79 -6.24 1.73 -2.43
CA ALA A 79 -7.60 1.59 -2.97
C ALA A 79 -7.88 2.53 -4.15
N ASN A 80 -7.31 3.74 -4.13
CA ASN A 80 -7.50 4.73 -5.20
C ASN A 80 -6.42 4.67 -6.30
N GLY A 81 -5.47 3.74 -6.22
CA GLY A 81 -4.36 3.67 -7.16
C GLY A 81 -3.44 4.89 -7.10
N ALA A 82 -3.43 5.65 -6.00
CA ALA A 82 -2.53 6.77 -5.72
C ALA A 82 -1.12 6.28 -5.31
N ARG A 83 -0.63 5.30 -6.06
CA ARG A 83 0.66 4.62 -5.92
C ARG A 83 1.53 4.99 -7.12
N PRO A 84 2.87 4.96 -7.01
CA PRO A 84 3.73 5.25 -8.15
C PRO A 84 3.34 4.38 -9.35
N VAL A 85 2.94 5.05 -10.43
CA VAL A 85 2.69 4.46 -11.75
C VAL A 85 3.97 4.64 -12.58
N SER A 86 4.35 3.61 -13.34
CA SER A 86 5.63 3.59 -14.05
C SER A 86 5.75 4.78 -15.00
N HIS A 87 6.89 5.46 -14.93
CA HIS A 87 7.19 6.72 -15.62
C HIS A 87 7.56 6.52 -17.10
N GLN A 88 6.66 5.94 -17.91
CA GLN A 88 6.78 6.02 -19.37
C GLN A 88 5.40 6.22 -20.01
N GLY A 89 4.94 7.47 -20.04
CA GLY A 89 3.75 7.84 -20.79
C GLY A 89 3.12 9.19 -20.42
N GLY A 90 3.89 10.28 -20.47
CA GLY A 90 3.35 11.64 -20.66
C GLY A 90 2.63 12.27 -19.46
N HIS A 91 3.03 13.51 -19.17
CA HIS A 91 2.28 14.55 -18.46
C HIS A 91 0.84 14.22 -18.05
N LEU A 92 0.57 14.24 -16.75
CA LEU A 92 -0.41 15.11 -16.08
C LEU A 92 -0.56 14.65 -14.61
N ALA A 93 0.46 14.90 -13.79
CA ALA A 93 0.22 15.15 -12.37
C ALA A 93 -0.43 16.53 -12.27
N VAL A 94 -1.73 16.60 -12.56
CA VAL A 94 -2.53 17.79 -12.25
C VAL A 94 -2.55 17.92 -10.74
N GLN A 95 -1.84 18.94 -10.27
CA GLN A 95 -2.06 19.60 -9.00
C GLN A 95 -3.54 19.92 -8.86
N LEU A 96 -4.20 19.40 -7.83
CA LEU A 96 -5.45 19.97 -7.31
C LEU A 96 -5.48 19.80 -5.78
N TRP A 97 -4.76 20.71 -5.10
CA TRP A 97 -5.22 21.32 -3.86
C TRP A 97 -4.92 22.81 -3.98
N ALA A 98 -5.91 23.55 -4.47
CA ALA A 98 -6.08 24.98 -4.28
C ALA A 98 -7.37 25.17 -3.48
#